data_AF-A0A7S4CH07-F1
#
_entry.id   AF-A0A7S4CH07-F1
#
_cell.length_a   1.000
_cell.length_b   1.000
_cell.length_c   1.000
_cell.angle_alpha   90.00
_cell.angle_beta   90.00
_cell.angle_gamma   90.00
#
_symmetry.space_group_name_H-M   'P 1'
#
loop_
_entity.id
_entity.type
_entity.pdbx_description
1 polymer ?
#
loop_
_entity_poly.entity_id
_entity_poly.type
_entity_poly.pdbx_seq_one_letter_code
_entity_poly.pdbx_strand_id
1 'polypeptide(L)'
;TGWMMRGCVVHFGVNATTMAQDPVVNGVNYRYIVFNFPHTFHVQGGGFADDDDIQTSIEQNQFLVKAYFKQARQLLMKDGEVQITLKDEAHAIYRRWAVYDQATAA
;
A
#
# COMPACT_ATOMS: atom_id res chain seq x y z
N THR A 1 13.46 -6.27 15.41
CA THR A 1 14.78 -6.91 15.15
C THR A 1 15.02 -6.86 13.65
N GLY A 2 16.10 -6.23 13.20
CA GLY A 2 16.41 -6.06 11.77
C GLY A 2 17.71 -6.73 11.39
N TRP A 3 17.76 -7.33 10.20
CA TRP A 3 18.96 -7.94 9.64
C TRP A 3 19.61 -6.95 8.67
N MET A 4 20.91 -6.72 8.82
CA MET A 4 21.69 -5.96 7.84
C MET A 4 22.10 -6.87 6.70
N MET A 5 21.51 -6.67 5.53
CA MET A 5 22.05 -7.19 4.27
C MET A 5 22.44 -6.00 3.40
N ARG A 6 23.72 -5.88 3.04
CA ARG A 6 24.25 -4.89 2.07
C ARG A 6 23.92 -3.41 2.40
N GLY A 7 23.99 -3.02 3.68
CA GLY A 7 23.75 -1.63 4.11
C GLY A 7 22.28 -1.24 4.25
N CYS A 8 21.35 -2.18 4.05
CA CYS A 8 19.93 -1.99 4.28
C CYS A 8 19.51 -2.57 5.63
N VAL A 9 18.55 -1.93 6.30
CA VAL A 9 17.87 -2.49 7.48
C VAL A 9 16.51 -3.00 7.04
N VAL A 10 16.24 -4.28 7.31
CA VAL A 10 14.95 -4.90 7.00
C VAL A 10 14.11 -4.96 8.27
N HIS A 11 12.92 -4.35 8.23
CA HIS A 11 11.93 -4.43 9.29
C HIS A 11 10.80 -5.37 8.89
N PHE A 12 10.29 -6.13 9.85
CA PHE A 12 9.18 -7.08 9.66
C PHE A 12 7.99 -6.65 10.51
N GLY A 13 6.78 -6.95 10.04
CA GLY A 13 5.54 -6.69 10.79
C GLY A 13 5.09 -5.23 10.80
N VAL A 14 5.66 -4.37 9.95
CA VAL A 14 5.21 -2.97 9.83
C VAL A 14 3.88 -2.94 9.09
N ASN A 15 2.84 -2.43 9.73
CA ASN A 15 1.53 -2.28 9.12
C ASN A 15 1.46 -0.97 8.29
N ALA A 16 1.34 -1.10 6.98
CA ALA A 16 1.28 0.02 6.04
C ALA A 16 0.15 1.04 6.33
N THR A 17 -0.95 0.61 6.97
CA THR A 17 -2.08 1.51 7.30
C THR A 17 -1.89 2.30 8.60
N THR A 18 -0.88 1.94 9.40
CA THR A 18 -0.51 2.63 10.65
C THR A 18 1.00 2.92 10.75
N MET A 19 1.74 2.83 9.65
CA MET A 19 3.20 2.78 9.68
C MET A 19 3.83 4.06 10.24
N ALA A 20 3.20 5.23 10.12
CA ALA A 20 3.75 6.46 10.70
C ALA A 20 3.84 6.44 12.24
N GLN A 21 3.10 5.54 12.88
CA GLN A 21 3.11 5.34 14.33
C GLN A 21 4.08 4.23 14.76
N ASP A 22 4.57 3.42 13.81
CA ASP A 22 5.45 2.31 14.11
C ASP A 22 6.81 2.84 14.60
N PRO A 23 7.28 2.44 15.80
CA PRO A 23 8.53 2.93 16.38
C PRO A 23 9.76 2.77 15.49
N VAL A 24 9.73 1.85 14.52
CA VAL A 24 10.90 1.59 13.66
C VAL A 24 11.01 2.54 12.47
N VAL A 25 9.93 3.22 12.09
CA VAL A 25 9.93 4.19 10.97
C VAL A 25 9.45 5.59 11.37
N ASN A 26 8.78 5.73 12.52
CA ASN A 26 8.33 7.01 13.04
C ASN A 26 9.52 7.97 13.24
N GLY A 27 9.35 9.23 12.84
CA GLY A 27 10.37 10.28 12.92
C GLY A 27 11.40 10.25 11.80
N VAL A 28 11.33 9.27 10.88
CA VAL A 28 12.17 9.25 9.68
C VAL A 28 11.49 10.03 8.56
N ASN A 29 12.24 10.93 7.92
CA ASN A 29 11.80 11.68 6.74
C ASN A 29 12.39 11.06 5.48
N TYR A 30 11.60 10.27 4.77
CA TYR A 30 12.03 9.59 3.55
C TYR A 30 11.95 10.54 2.34
N ARG A 31 12.96 10.45 1.48
CA ARG A 31 12.93 11.09 0.15
C ARG A 31 12.08 10.29 -0.84
N TYR A 32 12.13 8.97 -0.75
CA TYR A 32 11.37 8.06 -1.60
C TYR A 32 10.74 6.99 -0.72
N ILE A 33 9.43 6.79 -0.85
CA ILE A 33 8.73 5.63 -0.31
C ILE A 33 8.24 4.82 -1.50
N VAL A 34 8.82 3.65 -1.70
CA VAL A 34 8.50 2.76 -2.82
C VAL A 34 7.65 1.61 -2.29
N PHE A 35 6.50 1.38 -2.91
CA PHE A 35 5.62 0.28 -2.53
C PHE A 35 5.15 -0.49 -3.74
N ASN A 36 5.35 -1.81 -3.69
CA ASN A 36 4.88 -2.74 -4.70
C ASN A 36 3.61 -3.41 -4.17
N PHE A 37 2.45 -2.96 -4.66
CA PHE A 37 1.18 -3.53 -4.20
C PHE A 37 1.08 -4.99 -4.64
N PRO A 38 0.78 -5.92 -3.71
CA PRO A 38 0.74 -7.33 -4.03
C PRO A 38 -0.45 -7.65 -4.97
N HIS A 39 -0.33 -8.75 -5.72
CA HIS A 39 -1.43 -9.30 -6.52
C HIS A 39 -2.44 -10.02 -5.64
N THR A 40 -3.13 -9.28 -4.79
CA THR A 40 -4.13 -9.84 -3.88
C THR A 40 -5.52 -9.63 -4.44
N PHE A 41 -6.22 -10.74 -4.62
CA PHE A 41 -7.67 -10.76 -4.79
C PHE A 41 -8.24 -11.42 -3.54
N HIS A 42 -9.13 -10.71 -2.85
CA HIS A 42 -9.78 -11.24 -1.65
C HIS A 42 -11.14 -11.78 -2.06
N VAL A 43 -11.25 -13.11 -2.12
CA VAL A 43 -12.54 -13.81 -2.21
C VAL A 43 -12.79 -14.44 -0.85
N GLN A 44 -13.94 -14.16 -0.24
CA GLN A 44 -14.34 -14.91 0.96
C GLN A 44 -15.00 -16.23 0.51
N GLY A 45 -14.44 -17.36 0.96
CA GLY A 45 -14.93 -18.68 0.58
C GLY A 45 -14.27 -19.18 -0.70
N GLY A 46 -13.72 -20.40 -0.68
CA GLY A 46 -12.92 -20.99 -1.76
C GLY A 46 -13.68 -21.36 -3.05
N GLY A 47 -14.67 -20.56 -3.44
CA GLY A 47 -15.42 -20.64 -4.69
C GLY A 47 -14.94 -19.62 -5.72
N PHE A 48 -15.66 -19.56 -6.85
CA PHE A 48 -15.52 -18.45 -7.79
C PHE A 48 -16.10 -17.19 -7.15
N ALA A 49 -15.37 -16.08 -7.20
CA ALA A 49 -15.88 -14.80 -6.72
C ALA A 49 -17.11 -14.39 -7.53
N ASP A 50 -18.17 -14.01 -6.83
CA ASP A 50 -19.28 -13.30 -7.46
C ASP A 50 -18.96 -11.80 -7.59
N ASP A 51 -19.90 -11.05 -8.16
CA ASP A 51 -19.72 -9.61 -8.37
C ASP A 51 -19.63 -8.83 -7.05
N ASP A 52 -20.27 -9.30 -5.98
CA ASP A 52 -20.26 -8.68 -4.66
C ASP A 52 -18.92 -8.91 -3.95
N ASP A 53 -18.34 -10.11 -4.08
CA ASP A 53 -16.98 -10.43 -3.64
C ASP A 53 -15.96 -9.54 -4.37
N ILE A 54 -16.08 -9.42 -5.69
CA ILE A 54 -15.22 -8.55 -6.51
C ILE A 54 -15.31 -7.10 -6.03
N GLN A 55 -16.52 -6.60 -5.84
CA GLN A 55 -16.76 -5.22 -5.42
C GLN A 55 -16.22 -4.96 -4.01
N THR A 56 -16.49 -5.86 -3.07
CA THR A 56 -15.96 -5.80 -1.70
C THR A 56 -14.43 -5.79 -1.71
N SER A 57 -13.81 -6.64 -2.52
CA SER A 57 -12.35 -6.68 -2.66
C SER A 57 -11.80 -5.34 -3.19
N ILE A 58 -12.48 -4.72 -4.15
CA ILE A 58 -12.07 -3.42 -4.69
C ILE A 58 -12.15 -2.33 -3.61
N GLU A 59 -13.23 -2.25 -2.86
CA GLU A 59 -13.41 -1.25 -1.80
C GLU A 59 -12.38 -1.41 -0.68
N GLN A 60 -12.10 -2.65 -0.26
CA GLN A 60 -11.06 -2.93 0.73
C GLN A 60 -9.68 -2.49 0.25
N ASN A 61 -9.34 -2.75 -1.01
CA ASN A 61 -8.06 -2.31 -1.58
C ASN A 61 -8.00 -0.79 -1.76
N GLN A 62 -9.09 -0.13 -2.17
CA GLN A 62 -9.17 1.33 -2.20
C GLN A 62 -8.93 1.94 -0.82
N PHE A 63 -9.57 1.38 0.23
CA PHE A 63 -9.33 1.79 1.61
C PHE A 63 -7.86 1.61 2.01
N LEU A 64 -7.27 0.45 1.70
CA LEU A 64 -5.88 0.15 2.04
C LEU A 64 -4.91 1.11 1.36
N VAL A 65 -5.08 1.36 0.06
CA VAL A 65 -4.27 2.32 -0.71
C VAL A 65 -4.39 3.72 -0.12
N LYS A 66 -5.61 4.18 0.17
CA LYS A 66 -5.85 5.50 0.77
C LYS A 66 -5.21 5.63 2.15
N ALA A 67 -5.38 4.62 3.00
CA ALA A 67 -4.78 4.59 4.34
C ALA A 67 -3.26 4.57 4.26
N TYR A 68 -2.67 3.81 3.34
CA TYR A 68 -1.24 3.81 3.07
C TYR A 68 -0.74 5.21 2.70
N PHE A 69 -1.38 5.90 1.75
CA PHE A 69 -0.96 7.25 1.37
C PHE A 69 -1.03 8.25 2.53
N LYS A 70 -2.06 8.16 3.39
CA LYS A 70 -2.16 8.98 4.60
C LYS A 70 -0.98 8.79 5.55
N GLN A 71 -0.53 7.55 5.72
CA GLN A 71 0.64 7.26 6.55
C GLN A 71 1.94 7.67 5.86
N ALA A 72 2.09 7.37 4.57
CA ALA A 72 3.28 7.70 3.79
C ALA A 72 3.53 9.21 3.81
N ARG A 73 2.49 10.03 3.61
CA ARG A 73 2.59 11.50 3.63
C ARG A 73 3.23 12.05 4.91
N GLN A 74 2.96 11.42 6.07
CA GLN A 74 3.53 11.84 7.36
C GLN A 74 5.02 11.50 7.51
N LEU A 75 5.50 10.54 6.71
CA LEU A 75 6.88 10.07 6.71
C LEU A 75 7.71 10.67 5.56
N LEU A 76 7.11 11.48 4.69
CA LEU A 76 7.80 12.12 3.58
C LEU A 76 8.43 13.44 4.00
N MET A 77 9.61 13.70 3.47
CA MET A 77 10.14 15.07 3.44
C MET A 77 9.30 15.97 2.51
N LYS A 78 9.45 17.29 2.63
CA LYS A 78 8.69 18.30 1.85
C LYS A 78 8.63 18.03 0.33
N ASP A 79 9.74 17.59 -0.25
CA ASP A 79 9.88 17.29 -1.68
C ASP A 79 10.10 15.79 -1.92
N GLY A 80 9.53 14.95 -1.04
CA GLY A 80 9.58 13.51 -1.13
C GLY A 80 8.50 12.94 -2.05
N GLU A 81 8.73 11.73 -2.56
CA GLU A 81 7.84 11.06 -3.49
C GLU A 81 7.37 9.70 -2.96
N VAL A 82 6.12 9.36 -3.25
CA VAL A 82 5.62 7.99 -3.14
C VAL A 82 5.56 7.39 -4.53
N GLN A 83 6.22 6.25 -4.71
CA GLN A 83 6.23 5.52 -5.96
C GLN A 83 5.50 4.20 -5.77
N ILE A 84 4.47 3.97 -6.57
CA ILE A 84 3.68 2.74 -6.54
C ILE A 84 3.91 1.97 -7.83
N THR A 85 4.12 0.67 -7.68
CA THR A 85 3.97 -0.29 -8.77
C THR A 85 2.68 -1.08 -8.54
N LEU A 86 1.85 -1.17 -9.58
CA LEU A 86 0.63 -1.97 -9.62
C LEU A 86 0.53 -2.59 -11.01
N LYS A 87 0.13 -3.86 -11.09
CA LYS A 87 -0.14 -4.52 -12.37
C LYS A 87 -1.46 -3.99 -12.94
N ASP A 88 -1.42 -3.43 -14.14
CA ASP A 88 -2.56 -2.80 -14.79
C ASP A 88 -2.88 -3.36 -16.19
N GLU A 89 -1.96 -4.09 -16.83
CA GLU A 89 -2.09 -4.49 -18.24
C GLU A 89 -3.03 -5.69 -18.48
N ALA A 90 -3.08 -6.66 -17.57
CA ALA A 90 -3.78 -7.93 -17.82
C ALA A 90 -5.13 -8.09 -17.11
N HIS A 91 -5.45 -7.25 -16.10
CA HIS A 91 -6.67 -7.39 -15.31
C HIS A 91 -7.27 -6.03 -14.95
N ALA A 92 -8.44 -5.73 -15.52
CA ALA A 92 -9.16 -4.47 -15.30
C ALA A 92 -9.51 -4.21 -13.82
N ILE A 93 -9.56 -5.24 -12.98
CA ILE A 93 -9.91 -5.13 -11.56
C ILE A 93 -8.92 -4.25 -10.78
N TYR A 94 -7.62 -4.30 -11.09
CA TYR A 94 -6.62 -3.52 -10.35
C TYR A 94 -6.71 -2.04 -10.68
N ARG A 95 -7.13 -1.68 -11.91
CA ARG A 95 -7.39 -0.29 -12.29
C ARG A 95 -8.54 0.31 -11.46
N ARG A 96 -9.50 -0.51 -11.03
CA ARG A 96 -10.62 -0.09 -10.18
C ARG A 96 -10.19 0.23 -8.75
N TRP A 97 -8.97 -0.09 -8.34
CA TRP A 97 -8.41 0.41 -7.08
C TRP A 97 -8.17 1.92 -7.14
N ALA A 98 -8.16 2.51 -8.35
CA ALA A 98 -8.13 3.95 -8.57
C ALA A 98 -7.02 4.63 -7.76
N VAL A 99 -5.80 4.08 -7.83
CA VAL A 99 -4.66 4.45 -6.96
C VAL A 99 -4.42 5.96 -6.94
N TYR A 100 -4.50 6.61 -8.10
CA TYR A 100 -4.34 8.05 -8.22
C TYR A 100 -5.42 8.83 -7.46
N ASP A 101 -6.69 8.41 -7.57
CA ASP A 101 -7.80 9.03 -6.86
C ASP A 101 -7.67 8.83 -5.35
N GLN A 102 -7.22 7.65 -4.91
CA GLN A 102 -6.94 7.41 -3.50
C GLN A 102 -5.80 8.29 -2.98
N ALA A 103 -4.75 8.53 -3.78
CA ALA A 103 -3.63 9.39 -3.42
C ALA A 103 -4.05 10.86 -3.24
N THR A 104 -4.88 11.36 -4.16
CA THR A 104 -5.37 12.74 -4.12
C THR A 104 -6.36 12.98 -2.98
N ALA A 105 -7.14 11.96 -2.60
CA ALA A 105 -8.10 12.03 -1.50
C ALA A 105 -7.50 11.72 -0.11
N ALA A 106 -6.22 11.36 -0.02
CA ALA A 106 -5.52 10.93 1.20
C ALA A 106 -4.97 12.10 2.02
#